data_AF-A0A662TA63-F1
#
_entry.id   AF-A0A662TA63-F1
#
_cell.length_a   1.000
_cell.length_b   1.000
_cell.length_c   1.000
_cell.angle_alpha   90.00
_cell.angle_beta   90.00
_cell.angle_gamma   90.00
#
_symmetry.space_group_name_H-M   'P 1'
#
loop_
_entity.id
_entity.type
_entity.pdbx_description
1 polymer ?
#
loop_
_entity_poly.entity_id
_entity_poly.type
_entity_poly.pdbx_seq_one_letter_code
_entity_poly.pdbx_strand_id
1 'polypeptide(L)' 'EVKVKEVMEEPFPTVPPDATLPIIIHLLQRYQAVLIVERGEVKGIITNTDIGKVFILRFSKKI' A
#
# COMPACT_ATOMS: atom_id res chain seq x y z
N GLU A 1 -25.27 -13.03 -11.82
CA GLU A 1 -24.33 -12.68 -10.74
C GLU A 1 -22.92 -12.93 -11.24
N VAL A 2 -21.97 -12.00 -11.01
CA VAL A 2 -20.56 -12.15 -11.43
C VAL A 2 -19.75 -12.55 -10.20
N LYS A 3 -18.89 -13.58 -10.31
CA LYS A 3 -18.08 -14.04 -9.18
C LYS A 3 -16.85 -13.15 -9.01
N VAL A 4 -16.38 -12.97 -7.77
CA VAL A 4 -15.13 -12.22 -7.48
C VAL A 4 -13.94 -12.72 -8.31
N LYS A 5 -13.82 -14.04 -8.48
CA LYS A 5 -12.76 -14.66 -9.29
C LYS A 5 -12.79 -14.29 -10.79
N GLU A 6 -13.91 -13.75 -11.27
CA GLU A 6 -14.10 -13.34 -12.67
C GLU A 6 -13.70 -11.87 -12.87
N VAL A 7 -13.51 -11.11 -11.79
CA VAL A 7 -13.15 -9.67 -11.83
C VAL A 7 -11.84 -9.35 -11.11
N MET A 8 -11.33 -10.25 -10.27
CA MET A 8 -10.03 -10.06 -9.61
C MET A 8 -8.91 -10.04 -10.65
N GLU A 9 -7.93 -9.17 -10.43
CA GLU A 9 -6.72 -9.07 -11.25
C GLU A 9 -5.52 -9.73 -10.53
N GLU A 10 -4.37 -9.68 -11.18
CA GLU A 10 -3.10 -10.05 -10.56
C GLU A 10 -2.88 -9.28 -9.24
N PRO A 11 -2.24 -9.90 -8.24
CA PRO A 11 -2.03 -9.26 -6.95
C PRO A 11 -1.18 -8.00 -7.09
N PHE A 12 -1.51 -7.00 -6.28
CA PHE A 12 -0.66 -5.82 -6.12
C PHE A 12 0.75 -6.22 -5.65
N PRO A 13 1.77 -5.39 -5.92
CA PRO A 13 3.12 -5.60 -5.41
C PRO A 13 3.12 -5.85 -3.90
N THR A 14 3.98 -6.77 -3.46
CA THR A 14 4.13 -7.12 -2.06
C THR A 14 5.47 -6.62 -1.53
N VAL A 15 5.49 -6.22 -0.26
CA VAL A 15 6.72 -5.79 0.44
C VAL A 15 6.69 -6.27 1.90
N PRO A 16 7.86 -6.46 2.55
CA PRO A 16 7.92 -6.80 3.96
C PRO A 16 7.54 -5.61 4.86
N PRO A 17 7.16 -5.84 6.13
CA PRO A 17 6.73 -4.79 7.05
C PRO A 17 7.85 -3.79 7.42
N ASP A 18 9.11 -4.14 7.21
CA ASP A 18 10.28 -3.28 7.42
C ASP A 18 10.69 -2.47 6.17
N ALA A 19 9.92 -2.56 5.08
CA ALA A 19 10.15 -1.76 3.88
C ALA A 19 10.07 -0.25 4.16
N THR A 20 10.97 0.51 3.56
CA THR A 20 11.04 1.96 3.79
C THR A 20 9.96 2.73 3.00
N LEU A 21 9.54 3.87 3.54
CA LEU A 21 8.52 4.73 2.90
C LEU A 21 8.84 5.12 1.45
N PRO A 22 10.11 5.43 1.06
CA PRO A 22 10.43 5.71 -0.34
C PRO A 22 10.12 4.56 -1.31
N ILE A 23 10.31 3.30 -0.89
CA ILE A 23 9.96 2.12 -1.71
C ILE A 23 8.45 2.10 -1.94
N ILE A 24 7.66 2.29 -0.88
CA ILE A 24 6.20 2.34 -0.96
C ILE A 24 5.75 3.46 -1.91
N ILE A 25 6.31 4.67 -1.78
CA ILE A 25 5.99 5.82 -2.64
C ILE A 25 6.31 5.50 -4.10
N HIS A 26 7.47 4.91 -4.39
CA HIS A 26 7.85 4.56 -5.75
C HIS A 26 6.91 3.51 -6.37
N LEU A 27 6.50 2.51 -5.61
CA LEU A 27 5.52 1.52 -6.07
C LEU A 27 4.15 2.17 -6.33
N LEU A 28 3.70 3.05 -5.44
CA LEU A 28 2.41 3.74 -5.58
C LEU A 28 2.35 4.77 -6.72
N GLN A 29 3.49 5.11 -7.34
CA GLN A 29 3.51 5.87 -8.59
C GLN A 29 3.07 5.05 -9.80
N ARG A 30 3.13 3.71 -9.70
CA ARG A 30 2.82 2.77 -10.79
C ARG A 30 1.62 1.88 -10.49
N TYR A 31 1.39 1.58 -9.21
CA TYR A 31 0.34 0.69 -8.75
C TYR A 31 -0.61 1.43 -7.81
N GLN A 32 -1.88 1.02 -7.79
CA GLN A 32 -2.89 1.69 -6.96
C GLN A 32 -2.75 1.37 -5.46
N ALA A 33 -2.14 0.23 -5.13
CA ALA A 33 -1.90 -0.22 -3.78
C ALA A 33 -0.65 -1.11 -3.69
N VAL A 34 -0.18 -1.33 -2.47
CA VAL A 34 0.91 -2.26 -2.13
C VAL A 34 0.45 -3.12 -0.95
N LEU A 35 0.64 -4.43 -1.05
CA LEU A 35 0.33 -5.37 0.03
C LEU A 35 1.54 -5.53 0.96
N ILE A 36 1.29 -5.51 2.26
CA ILE A 36 2.30 -5.81 3.28
C ILE A 36 2.22 -7.29 3.59
N VAL A 37 3.31 -8.01 3.42
CA VAL A 37 3.36 -9.47 3.60
C VAL A 37 4.46 -9.84 4.59
N GLU A 38 4.14 -10.70 5.54
CA GLU A 38 5.09 -11.26 6.48
C GLU A 38 4.84 -12.76 6.61
N ARG A 39 5.89 -13.58 6.44
CA ARG A 39 5.80 -15.06 6.50
C ARG A 39 4.74 -15.66 5.55
N GLY A 40 4.58 -15.06 4.37
CA GLY A 40 3.61 -15.51 3.36
C GLY A 40 2.16 -15.08 3.61
N GLU A 41 1.90 -14.34 4.69
CA GLU A 41 0.57 -13.85 5.04
C GLU A 41 0.45 -12.35 4.76
N VAL A 42 -0.69 -11.94 4.20
CA VAL A 42 -1.04 -10.52 4.05
C VAL A 42 -1.33 -9.92 5.43
N LYS A 43 -0.53 -8.94 5.84
CA LYS A 43 -0.68 -8.19 7.09
C LYS A 43 -1.41 -6.88 6.91
N GLY A 44 -1.45 -6.35 5.69
CA GLY A 44 -2.16 -5.10 5.40
C GLY A 44 -1.99 -4.63 3.97
N ILE A 45 -2.50 -3.43 3.71
CA ILE A 45 -2.46 -2.75 2.42
C ILE A 45 -2.12 -1.27 2.65
N ILE A 46 -1.28 -0.69 1.80
CA ILE A 46 -1.01 0.75 1.78
C ILE A 46 -1.45 1.31 0.42
N THR A 47 -2.16 2.44 0.47
CA THR A 47 -2.65 3.16 -0.71
C THR A 47 -2.12 4.60 -0.75
N ASN A 48 -2.31 5.30 -1.88
CA ASN A 48 -1.99 6.73 -1.99
C ASN A 48 -2.70 7.59 -0.92
N THR A 49 -3.88 7.20 -0.46
CA THR A 49 -4.61 7.90 0.61
C THR A 49 -3.86 7.87 1.95
N ASP A 50 -3.20 6.75 2.26
CA ASP A 50 -2.44 6.61 3.51
C ASP A 50 -1.17 7.46 3.49
N ILE A 51 -0.50 7.54 2.34
CA ILE A 51 0.63 8.44 2.11
C ILE A 51 0.22 9.90 2.34
N GLY A 52 -0.95 10.31 1.83
CA GLY A 52 -1.51 11.64 2.07
C GLY A 52 -1.67 11.95 3.55
N LYS A 53 -2.21 11.01 4.34
CA LYS A 53 -2.35 11.17 5.80
C LYS A 53 -1.00 11.38 6.49
N VAL A 54 0.03 10.64 6.10
CA VAL A 54 1.39 10.78 6.66
C VAL A 54 1.92 12.20 6.46
N PHE A 55 1.75 12.76 5.26
CA PHE A 55 2.16 14.14 4.99
C PHE A 55 1.39 15.13 5.84
N ILE A 56 0.05 15.05 5.86
CA ILE A 56 -0.81 15.95 6.65
C ILE A 56 -0.40 15.94 8.13
N LEU A 57 -0.28 14.74 8.72
CA LEU A 57 0.12 14.59 10.13
C LEU A 57 1.49 15.19 10.42
N ARG A 58 2.44 15.06 9.48
CA ARG A 58 3.80 15.60 9.65
C ARG A 58 3.85 17.12 9.50
N PHE A 59 2.96 17.71 8.71
CA PHE A 59 2.78 19.17 8.64
C PHE A 59 2.13 19.72 9.91
N SER A 60 1.06 19.10 10.41
CA SER A 60 0.39 19.54 11.64
C SER A 60 1.27 19.49 12.89
N LYS A 61 2.26 18.59 12.94
CA LYS A 61 3.24 18.51 14.04
C LYS A 61 4.36 19.54 13.97
N LYS A 62 4.51 20.25 12.85
CA LYS A 62 5.60 21.21 12.62
C LYS A 62 5.21 22.66 12.93
N ILE A 63 3.95 22.88 13.33
CA ILE A 63 3.37 24.16 13.76
C ILE A 63 3.15 24.10 15.26
#